data_AF-M7BJ43-F1
#
_entry.id   AF-M7BJ43-F1
#
_cell.length_a   1.000
_cell.length_b   1.000
_cell.length_c   1.000
_cell.angle_alpha   90.00
_cell.angle_beta   90.00
_cell.angle_gamma   90.00
#
_symmetry.space_group_name_H-M   'P 1'
#
loop_
_entity.id
_entity.type
_entity.pdbx_description
1 polymer ?
#
loop_
_entity_poly.entity_id
_entity_poly.type
_entity_poly.pdbx_seq_one_letter_code
_entity_poly.pdbx_strand_id
1 'polypeptide(L)'
;MDVLAALPTAPIGLERQTATSGSHDRWNLQTQQHDDFSPLELQYYPVNGTFNLHYFPYYGKKAQPNYSNPLVAVKFLNITRNAEVTVVCRVIGTGITSDNPHDPYEGKVEFKMRIQD
;
A
#
# COMPACT_ATOMS: atom_id res chain seq x y z
N MET A 1 -0.85 16.97 -5.87
CA MET A 1 -2.04 16.11 -5.68
C MET A 1 -1.60 14.94 -4.84
N ASP A 2 -2.29 14.68 -3.73
CA ASP A 2 -1.99 13.55 -2.85
C ASP A 2 -2.96 12.41 -3.18
N VAL A 3 -2.44 11.22 -3.44
CA VAL A 3 -3.27 10.03 -3.61
C VAL A 3 -3.27 9.28 -2.28
N LEU A 4 -4.46 9.15 -1.68
CA LEU A 4 -4.64 8.29 -0.52
C LEU A 4 -4.85 6.86 -1.02
N ALA A 5 -3.88 5.99 -0.76
CA ALA A 5 -4.10 4.56 -0.86
C ALA A 5 -4.76 4.10 0.44
N ALA A 6 -6.09 3.97 0.42
CA ALA A 6 -6.80 3.24 1.45
C ALA A 6 -6.79 1.75 1.07
N LEU A 7 -6.16 0.92 1.89
CA LEU A 7 -6.30 -0.53 1.72
C LEU A 7 -7.77 -0.90 2.00
N PRO A 8 -8.42 -1.68 1.12
CA PRO A 8 -9.67 -2.33 1.50
C PRO A 8 -9.40 -3.12 2.78
N THR A 9 -10.40 -3.14 3.67
CA THR A 9 -10.43 -3.84 4.97
C THR A 9 -9.42 -4.98 5.07
N ALA A 10 -8.59 -4.93 6.13
CA ALA A 10 -7.51 -5.87 6.44
C ALA A 10 -7.71 -7.24 5.77
N PRO A 11 -6.75 -7.72 4.95
CA PRO A 11 -6.92 -8.94 4.20
C PRO A 11 -7.37 -10.06 5.14
N ILE A 12 -8.39 -10.79 4.70
CA ILE A 12 -9.08 -11.87 5.44
C ILE A 12 -8.12 -13.02 5.81
N GLY A 13 -6.84 -12.95 5.43
CA GLY A 13 -5.80 -13.94 5.71
C GLY A 13 -4.75 -13.57 6.77
N LEU A 14 -4.91 -12.51 7.58
CA LEU A 14 -4.00 -12.25 8.71
C LEU A 14 -4.26 -13.18 9.91
N GLU A 15 -4.39 -14.49 9.66
CA GLU A 15 -4.42 -15.51 10.71
C GLU A 15 -3.00 -15.90 11.12
N ARG A 16 -2.68 -15.64 12.40
CA ARG A 16 -1.62 -16.26 13.20
C ARG A 16 -0.32 -16.62 12.46
N GLN A 17 0.47 -15.63 12.11
CA GLN A 17 1.92 -15.86 11.93
C GLN A 17 2.63 -15.54 13.24
N THR A 18 3.05 -16.61 13.93
CA THR A 18 3.89 -16.55 15.13
C THR A 18 5.22 -15.89 14.74
N ALA A 19 5.51 -14.73 15.34
CA ALA A 19 6.77 -14.03 15.11
C ALA A 19 7.96 -14.93 15.45
N THR A 20 8.65 -15.45 14.43
CA THR A 20 9.98 -16.05 14.60
C THR A 20 11.02 -14.94 14.51
N SER A 21 11.39 -14.43 15.69
CA SER A 21 12.66 -13.81 16.06
C SER A 21 13.56 -13.31 14.91
N GLY A 22 13.70 -11.98 14.79
CA GLY A 22 14.97 -11.39 14.33
C GLY A 22 14.96 -10.43 13.14
N SER A 23 13.84 -9.82 12.79
CA SER A 23 13.81 -8.59 11.98
C SER A 23 12.49 -7.90 12.29
N HIS A 24 12.47 -6.58 12.52
CA HIS A 24 11.19 -5.89 12.58
C HIS A 24 10.51 -6.05 11.22
N ASP A 25 9.49 -6.92 11.14
CA ASP A 25 8.62 -7.11 9.98
C ASP A 25 7.88 -5.80 9.71
N ARG A 26 8.54 -4.86 9.04
CA ARG A 26 7.97 -3.56 8.71
C ARG A 26 7.20 -3.70 7.42
N TRP A 27 5.92 -3.38 7.50
CA TRP A 27 5.05 -3.29 6.36
C TRP A 27 5.22 -1.91 5.74
N ASN A 28 5.53 -1.83 4.45
CA ASN A 28 5.68 -0.56 3.76
C ASN A 28 5.06 -0.59 2.36
N LEU A 29 4.62 0.57 1.91
CA LEU A 29 4.11 0.78 0.56
C LEU A 29 5.28 1.03 -0.40
N GLN A 30 5.29 0.34 -1.53
CA GLN A 30 6.16 0.63 -2.68
C GLN A 30 5.30 1.00 -3.87
N THR A 31 5.62 2.12 -4.51
CA THR A 31 4.87 2.63 -5.67
C THR A 31 5.77 2.70 -6.89
N GLN A 32 5.26 2.23 -8.03
CA GLN A 32 5.99 2.16 -9.30
C GLN A 32 5.05 2.49 -10.46
N GLN A 33 5.61 2.98 -11.56
CA GLN A 33 4.89 3.11 -12.83
C GLN A 33 4.92 1.74 -13.54
N HIS A 34 3.81 1.34 -14.14
CA HIS A 34 3.69 0.01 -14.77
C HIS A 34 4.55 -0.11 -16.04
N ASP A 35 4.54 0.92 -16.88
CA ASP A 35 4.99 0.83 -18.28
C ASP A 35 6.31 1.57 -18.58
N ASP A 36 6.96 2.17 -17.58
CA ASP A 36 8.11 3.06 -17.83
C ASP A 36 9.29 2.80 -16.89
N PHE A 37 10.50 2.88 -17.45
CA PHE A 37 11.77 2.73 -16.73
C PHE A 37 12.20 4.06 -16.07
N SER A 38 11.48 5.15 -16.30
CA SER A 38 11.73 6.42 -15.63
C SER A 38 11.36 6.32 -14.14
N PRO A 39 12.28 6.60 -13.21
CA PRO A 39 11.99 6.50 -11.78
C PRO A 39 10.99 7.59 -11.37
N LEU A 40 9.86 7.20 -10.80
CA LEU A 40 8.92 8.12 -10.15
C LEU A 40 9.59 8.75 -8.93
N GLU A 41 9.60 10.08 -8.87
CA GLU A 41 9.98 10.80 -7.66
C GLU A 41 8.78 10.92 -6.74
N LEU A 42 8.88 10.33 -5.54
CA LEU A 42 7.76 10.12 -4.63
C LEU A 42 8.08 10.60 -3.23
N GLN A 43 7.05 11.09 -2.54
CA GLN A 43 7.09 11.40 -1.13
C GLN A 43 5.97 10.65 -0.41
N TYR A 44 6.32 9.95 0.67
CA TYR A 44 5.39 9.16 1.47
C TYR A 44 5.05 9.86 2.79
N TYR A 45 3.81 9.69 3.23
CA TYR A 45 3.34 10.11 4.55
C TYR A 45 2.59 8.94 5.22
N PRO A 46 3.09 8.39 6.34
CA PRO A 46 4.34 8.75 7.04
C PRO A 46 5.60 8.44 6.22
N VAL A 47 6.74 8.99 6.64
CA VAL A 47 8.03 8.78 5.97
C VAL A 47 8.31 7.27 5.83
N ASN A 48 8.87 6.89 4.69
CA ASN A 48 9.09 5.50 4.24
C ASN A 48 7.81 4.71 3.90
N GLY A 49 6.63 5.33 3.94
CA GLY A 49 5.37 4.67 3.59
C GLY A 49 5.03 3.50 4.49
N THR A 50 5.40 3.59 5.77
CA THR A 50 5.31 2.46 6.71
C THR A 50 3.99 2.41 7.46
N PHE A 51 3.51 1.21 7.71
CA PHE A 51 2.35 0.96 8.57
C PHE A 51 2.84 0.70 10.00
N ASN A 52 2.24 1.36 10.99
CA ASN A 52 2.60 1.14 12.39
C ASN A 52 2.02 -0.20 12.85
N LEU A 53 2.89 -1.08 13.38
CA LEU A 53 2.51 -2.41 13.85
C LEU A 53 1.49 -2.42 15.00
N HIS A 54 1.35 -1.30 15.73
CA HIS A 54 0.34 -1.17 16.79
C HIS A 54 -1.11 -1.34 16.31
N TYR A 55 -1.37 -1.15 15.00
CA TYR A 55 -2.69 -1.37 14.42
C TYR A 55 -3.02 -2.87 14.22
N PHE A 56 -2.09 -3.78 14.50
CA PHE A 56 -2.24 -5.21 14.26
C PHE A 56 -2.02 -6.02 15.55
N PRO A 57 -2.76 -7.12 15.75
CA PRO A 57 -3.81 -7.67 14.88
C PRO A 57 -5.16 -6.94 15.04
N TYR A 58 -5.97 -6.97 13.99
CA TYR A 58 -7.36 -6.50 14.03
C TYR A 58 -8.27 -7.61 14.60
N TYR A 59 -8.98 -7.32 15.68
CA TYR A 59 -9.85 -8.29 16.38
C TYR A 59 -11.32 -8.26 15.91
N GLY A 60 -11.62 -7.51 14.85
CA GLY A 60 -12.98 -7.40 14.31
C GLY A 60 -13.81 -6.29 14.94
N LYS A 61 -14.85 -5.87 14.21
CA LYS A 61 -15.68 -4.69 14.53
C LYS A 61 -16.38 -4.78 15.89
N LYS A 62 -16.74 -5.99 16.32
CA LYS A 62 -17.40 -6.22 17.61
C LYS A 62 -16.46 -5.95 18.79
N ALA A 63 -15.21 -6.40 18.70
CA ALA A 63 -14.21 -6.20 19.75
C ALA A 63 -13.58 -4.80 19.69
N GLN A 64 -13.45 -4.24 18.48
CA GLN A 64 -12.85 -2.93 18.24
C GLN A 64 -13.78 -2.05 17.38
N PRO A 65 -14.87 -1.49 17.97
CA PRO A 65 -15.86 -0.72 17.22
C PRO A 65 -15.33 0.58 16.63
N ASN A 66 -14.32 1.18 17.25
CA ASN A 66 -13.69 2.44 16.79
C ASN A 66 -12.38 2.20 16.04
N TYR A 67 -12.08 0.97 15.62
CA TYR A 67 -10.90 0.69 14.81
C TYR A 67 -10.97 1.42 13.47
N SER A 68 -9.82 1.94 13.04
CA SER A 68 -9.63 2.52 11.71
C SER A 68 -8.33 2.00 11.15
N ASN A 69 -8.35 1.56 9.89
CA ASN A 69 -7.17 1.03 9.22
C ASN A 69 -6.10 2.14 9.11
N PRO A 70 -4.81 1.83 9.31
CA PRO A 70 -3.75 2.79 9.03
C PRO A 70 -3.73 3.15 7.54
N LEU A 71 -3.44 4.41 7.24
CA LEU A 71 -3.35 4.94 5.88
C LEU A 71 -1.93 5.39 5.57
N VAL A 72 -1.53 5.25 4.32
CA VAL A 72 -0.29 5.82 3.78
C VAL A 72 -0.68 6.69 2.58
N ALA A 73 -0.25 7.94 2.60
CA ALA A 73 -0.41 8.84 1.46
C ALA A 73 0.85 8.82 0.60
N VAL A 74 0.65 8.87 -0.72
CA VAL A 74 1.71 8.98 -1.71
C VAL A 74 1.53 10.29 -2.47
N LYS A 75 2.60 11.08 -2.49
CA LYS A 75 2.67 12.34 -3.22
C LYS A 75 3.66 12.19 -4.37
N PHE A 76 3.15 12.39 -5.57
CA PHE A 76 3.94 12.36 -6.80
C PHE A 76 4.62 13.72 -7.00
N LEU A 77 5.95 13.72 -7.07
CA LEU A 77 6.75 14.94 -7.24
C LEU A 77 7.07 15.21 -8.72
N ASN A 78 7.27 14.14 -9.49
CA ASN A 78 7.60 14.23 -10.91
C ASN A 78 6.71 13.27 -11.72
N ILE A 79 5.54 13.75 -12.14
CA ILE A 79 4.57 12.99 -12.94
C ILE A 79 4.28 13.73 -14.25
N THR A 80 4.28 12.98 -15.35
CA THR A 80 4.04 13.53 -16.69
C THR A 80 2.61 14.05 -16.83
N ARG A 81 2.47 15.32 -17.17
CA ARG A 81 1.17 15.94 -17.44
C ARG A 81 0.67 15.62 -18.84
N ASN A 82 -0.64 15.71 -19.02
CA ASN A 82 -1.35 15.44 -20.27
C ASN A 82 -1.14 14.03 -20.85
N ALA A 83 -0.53 13.12 -20.09
CA ALA A 83 -0.35 11.72 -20.43
C ALA A 83 -1.13 10.84 -19.44
N GLU A 84 -1.62 9.70 -19.92
CA GLU A 84 -2.15 8.65 -19.04
C GLU A 84 -0.97 7.87 -18.46
N VAL A 85 -0.95 7.73 -17.14
CA VAL A 85 0.08 6.99 -16.40
C VAL A 85 -0.61 5.91 -15.57
N THR A 86 -0.13 4.67 -15.71
CA THR A 86 -0.57 3.54 -14.89
C THR A 86 0.36 3.38 -13.69
N VAL A 87 -0.19 3.47 -12.48
CA VAL A 87 0.56 3.39 -11.22
C VAL A 87 0.16 2.13 -10.47
N VAL A 88 1.16 1.43 -9.93
CA VAL A 88 0.99 0.25 -9.08
C VAL A 88 1.58 0.53 -7.71
N CYS A 89 0.77 0.39 -6.66
CA CYS A 89 1.19 0.45 -5.27
C CYS A 89 1.11 -0.94 -4.64
N ARG A 90 2.21 -1.45 -4.09
CA ARG A 90 2.34 -2.78 -3.47
C ARG A 90 2.69 -2.66 -2.01
N VAL A 91 2.09 -3.49 -1.17
CA VAL A 91 2.50 -3.64 0.22
C VAL A 91 3.60 -4.68 0.28
N ILE A 92 4.75 -4.30 0.84
CA ILE A 92 5.87 -5.19 1.11
C ILE A 92 5.84 -5.54 2.59
N GLY A 93 5.83 -6.83 2.89
CA GLY A 93 5.80 -7.35 4.25
C GLY A 93 5.81 -8.87 4.25
N THR A 94 6.22 -9.45 5.37
CA THR A 94 6.21 -10.90 5.58
C THR A 94 4.79 -11.43 5.45
N GLY A 95 4.58 -12.42 4.58
CA GLY A 95 3.27 -13.02 4.35
C GLY A 95 2.36 -12.28 3.37
N ILE A 96 2.85 -11.27 2.64
CA ILE A 96 2.09 -10.58 1.58
C ILE A 96 2.59 -10.92 0.19
N THR A 97 1.65 -11.36 -0.62
CA THR A 97 1.74 -11.68 -2.05
C THR A 97 1.07 -10.57 -2.87
N SER A 98 1.59 -10.31 -4.08
CA SER A 98 1.03 -9.29 -5.00
C SER A 98 1.04 -9.71 -6.47
N ASP A 99 1.28 -10.98 -6.70
CA ASP A 99 1.52 -11.64 -7.98
C ASP A 99 0.39 -12.63 -8.33
N ASN A 100 -0.68 -12.70 -7.54
CA ASN A 100 -1.85 -13.51 -7.83
C ASN A 100 -2.54 -13.02 -9.12
N PRO A 101 -2.65 -13.85 -10.18
CA PRO A 101 -3.32 -13.48 -11.42
C PRO A 101 -4.86 -13.51 -11.32
N HIS A 102 -5.42 -14.16 -10.31
CA HIS A 102 -6.87 -14.29 -10.12
C HIS A 102 -7.46 -13.18 -9.24
N ASP A 103 -6.64 -12.55 -8.40
CA ASP A 103 -7.03 -11.39 -7.59
C ASP A 103 -6.06 -10.22 -7.84
N PRO A 104 -6.42 -9.26 -8.73
CA PRO A 104 -5.56 -8.13 -9.04
C PRO A 104 -5.38 -7.16 -7.86
N TYR A 105 -6.16 -7.29 -6.79
CA TYR A 105 -6.12 -6.41 -5.61
C TYR A 105 -5.45 -7.07 -4.39
N GLU A 106 -4.97 -8.31 -4.51
CA GLU A 106 -4.22 -8.96 -3.45
C GLU A 106 -2.87 -8.26 -3.26
N GLY A 107 -2.65 -7.67 -2.08
CA GLY A 107 -1.40 -7.02 -1.70
C GLY A 107 -0.98 -5.81 -2.55
N LYS A 108 -1.82 -5.38 -3.51
CA LYS A 108 -1.56 -4.22 -4.37
C LYS A 108 -2.82 -3.49 -4.79
N VAL A 109 -2.66 -2.27 -5.26
CA VAL A 109 -3.66 -1.52 -6.00
C VAL A 109 -3.02 -0.95 -7.26
N GLU A 110 -3.74 -1.05 -8.37
CA GLU A 110 -3.36 -0.49 -9.66
C GLU A 110 -4.42 0.50 -10.11
N PHE A 111 -3.99 1.67 -10.58
CA PHE A 111 -4.90 2.69 -11.09
C PHE A 111 -4.24 3.51 -12.19
N LYS A 112 -5.08 4.03 -13.09
CA LYS A 112 -4.67 4.95 -14.14
C LYS A 112 -4.99 6.38 -13.72
N MET A 113 -4.06 7.29 -13.98
CA MET A 113 -4.26 8.71 -13.73
C MET A 113 -3.73 9.57 -14.87
N ARG A 114 -4.37 10.71 -15.09
CA ARG A 114 -3.92 11.75 -16.01
C ARG A 114 -4.16 13.11 -15.37
N ILE A 115 -3.11 13.92 -15.31
CA ILE A 115 -3.19 15.30 -14.86
C ILE A 115 -3.30 16.18 -16.09
N GLN A 116 -4.40 16.92 -16.20
CA GLN A 116 -4.58 17.96 -17.22
C GLN A 116 -4.04 19.30 -16.69
N ASP A 117 -3.65 20.19 -17.60
CA ASP A 117 -3.25 21.56 -17.27
C ASP A 117 -4.43 22.43 -16.80
#